data_AF-A0A8T5T2Q5-F1
#
_entry.id   AF-A0A8T5T2Q5-F1
#
_cell.length_a   1.000
_cell.length_b   1.000
_cell.length_c   1.000
_cell.angle_alpha   90.00
_cell.angle_beta   90.00
_cell.angle_gamma   90.00
#
_symmetry.space_group_name_H-M   'P 1'
#
loop_
_entity.id
_entity.type
_entity.pdbx_description
1 polymer ?
#
loop_
_entity_poly.entity_id
_entity_poly.type
_entity_poly.pdbx_seq_one_letter_code
_entity_poly.pdbx_strand_id
1 'polypeptide(L)'
;MSFSSIAVSITTFTFIYYFKVKLGFSDELKIFERNKLEQILRVSEKINLEIMRNILELDQKTFQEKIIDYSKQYGMKVEGNNLVIKKENLDDFLKSLEAQFEEWEMEKQPVKKI
;
A
#
# COMPACT_ATOMS: atom_id res chain seq x y z
N MET A 1 -27.46 22.60 -25.52
CA MET A 1 -26.85 21.99 -24.32
C MET A 1 -25.91 20.88 -24.79
N SER A 2 -24.61 21.07 -24.61
CA SER A 2 -23.55 20.23 -25.17
C SER A 2 -23.32 18.97 -24.32
N PHE A 3 -23.98 17.87 -24.67
CA PHE A 3 -23.72 16.55 -24.08
C PHE A 3 -22.40 15.91 -24.57
N SER A 4 -21.65 16.58 -25.47
CA SER A 4 -20.43 16.06 -26.08
C SER A 4 -19.18 16.13 -25.20
N SER A 5 -19.06 17.11 -24.28
CA SER A 5 -17.83 17.24 -23.45
C SER A 5 -17.72 16.21 -22.34
N ILE A 6 -18.84 15.74 -21.77
CA ILE A 6 -18.83 14.78 -20.66
C ILE A 6 -18.46 13.38 -21.17
N ALA A 7 -18.96 13.00 -22.35
CA ALA A 7 -18.68 11.71 -22.96
C ALA A 7 -17.18 11.53 -23.23
N VAL A 8 -16.50 12.54 -23.80
CA VAL A 8 -15.06 12.48 -24.12
C VAL A 8 -14.19 12.32 -22.86
N SER A 9 -14.57 12.95 -21.74
CA SER A 9 -13.84 12.86 -20.47
C SER A 9 -13.90 11.46 -19.84
N ILE A 10 -15.06 10.80 -19.91
CA ILE A 10 -15.24 9.46 -19.35
C ILE A 10 -14.46 8.42 -20.17
N THR A 11 -14.50 8.51 -21.51
CA THR A 11 -13.75 7.58 -22.37
C THR A 11 -12.24 7.77 -22.24
N THR A 12 -11.74 9.01 -22.11
CA THR A 12 -10.31 9.25 -21.87
C THR A 12 -9.87 8.76 -20.50
N PHE A 13 -10.66 8.95 -19.45
CA PHE A 13 -10.33 8.44 -18.11
C PHE A 13 -10.30 6.90 -18.09
N THR A 14 -11.28 6.26 -18.72
CA THR A 14 -11.36 4.79 -18.82
C THR A 14 -10.23 4.24 -19.68
N PHE A 15 -9.90 4.93 -20.77
CA PHE A 15 -8.79 4.56 -21.65
C PHE A 15 -7.43 4.73 -20.95
N ILE A 16 -7.20 5.83 -20.24
CA ILE A 16 -5.99 6.04 -19.43
C ILE A 16 -5.88 4.98 -18.35
N TYR A 17 -6.98 4.66 -17.65
CA TYR A 17 -6.99 3.63 -16.61
C TYR A 17 -6.67 2.24 -17.19
N TYR A 18 -7.33 1.88 -18.29
CA TYR A 18 -7.10 0.61 -18.99
C TYR A 18 -5.67 0.51 -19.56
N PHE A 19 -5.12 1.62 -20.06
CA PHE A 19 -3.76 1.70 -20.61
C PHE A 19 -2.72 1.63 -19.49
N LYS A 20 -2.96 2.27 -18.33
CA LYS A 20 -2.09 2.25 -17.15
C LYS A 20 -2.02 0.87 -16.50
N VAL A 21 -3.13 0.14 -16.48
CA VAL A 21 -3.19 -1.28 -16.02
C VAL A 21 -2.48 -2.21 -17.00
N LYS A 22 -2.53 -1.94 -18.31
CA LYS A 22 -2.00 -2.85 -19.34
C LYS A 22 -0.50 -2.69 -19.64
N LEU A 23 0.14 -1.62 -19.19
CA LEU A 23 1.55 -1.31 -19.47
C LEU A 23 2.54 -1.68 -18.36
N GLY A 24 2.13 -2.33 -17.26
CA GLY A 24 3.04 -2.66 -16.16
C GLY A 24 3.48 -1.45 -15.32
N PHE A 25 2.88 -0.28 -15.54
CA PHE A 25 3.14 0.95 -14.80
C PHE A 25 2.67 0.87 -13.33
N SER A 26 1.85 -0.14 -13.00
CA SER A 26 1.50 -0.45 -11.61
C SER A 26 2.70 -0.93 -10.81
N ASP A 27 3.61 -1.68 -11.43
CA ASP A 27 4.69 -2.35 -10.69
C ASP A 27 5.78 -1.35 -10.31
N GLU A 28 6.10 -0.39 -11.18
CA GLU A 28 7.03 0.71 -10.87
C GLU A 28 6.50 1.65 -9.78
N LEU A 29 5.21 2.00 -9.81
CA LEU A 29 4.57 2.79 -8.75
C LEU A 29 4.55 2.05 -7.42
N LYS A 30 4.30 0.74 -7.42
CA LYS A 30 4.31 -0.10 -6.23
C LYS A 30 5.71 -0.25 -5.64
N ILE A 31 6.72 -0.48 -6.47
CA ILE A 31 8.12 -0.52 -6.02
C ILE A 31 8.52 0.84 -5.42
N PHE A 32 8.06 1.94 -6.02
CA PHE A 32 8.30 3.28 -5.50
C PHE A 32 7.63 3.49 -4.13
N GLU A 33 6.38 3.08 -3.95
CA GLU A 33 5.68 3.22 -2.67
C GLU A 33 6.23 2.30 -1.58
N ARG A 34 6.64 1.06 -1.92
CA ARG A 34 7.36 0.14 -1.02
C ARG A 34 8.69 0.72 -0.57
N ASN A 35 9.51 1.16 -1.51
CA ASN A 35 10.80 1.80 -1.21
C ASN A 35 10.61 3.06 -0.35
N LYS A 36 9.55 3.82 -0.60
CA LYS A 36 9.23 5.01 0.19
C LYS A 36 8.87 4.67 1.63
N LEU A 37 8.06 3.62 1.85
CA LEU A 37 7.75 3.16 3.21
C LEU A 37 9.01 2.69 3.93
N GLU A 38 9.83 1.86 3.29
CA GLU A 38 11.09 1.40 3.85
C GLU A 38 11.99 2.58 4.24
N GLN A 39 12.18 3.54 3.34
CA GLN A 39 13.01 4.70 3.63
C GLN A 39 12.49 5.52 4.81
N ILE A 40 11.17 5.76 4.87
CA ILE A 40 10.56 6.46 6.02
C ILE A 40 10.81 5.69 7.32
N LEU A 41 10.61 4.37 7.31
CA LEU A 41 10.77 3.54 8.50
C LEU A 41 12.24 3.45 8.96
N ARG A 42 13.21 3.52 8.04
CA ARG A 42 14.65 3.51 8.37
C ARG A 42 15.12 4.84 8.99
N VAL A 43 14.61 5.96 8.52
CA VAL A 43 15.05 7.30 8.99
C VAL A 43 14.25 7.81 10.18
N SER A 44 13.04 7.30 10.39
CA SER A 44 12.10 7.82 11.38
C SER A 44 12.01 6.89 12.59
N GLU A 45 11.92 7.47 13.79
CA GLU A 45 11.60 6.71 15.01
C GLU A 45 10.11 6.44 15.14
N LYS A 46 9.28 7.23 14.45
CA LYS A 46 7.83 7.16 14.47
C LYS A 46 7.27 7.41 13.07
N ILE A 47 6.20 6.71 12.70
CA ILE A 47 5.44 6.95 11.47
C ILE A 47 3.98 7.17 11.81
N ASN A 48 3.34 8.11 11.12
CA ASN A 48 1.91 8.32 11.25
C ASN A 48 1.14 7.13 10.64
N LEU A 49 0.15 6.63 11.38
CA LEU A 49 -0.65 5.46 11.00
C LEU A 49 -1.48 5.68 9.74
N GLU A 50 -1.98 6.89 9.52
CA GLU A 50 -2.75 7.24 8.32
C GLU A 50 -1.85 7.26 7.08
N ILE A 51 -0.65 7.86 7.19
CA ILE A 51 0.34 7.84 6.11
C ILE A 51 0.70 6.39 5.77
N MET A 52 0.99 5.56 6.77
CA MET A 52 1.32 4.16 6.58
C MET A 52 0.17 3.40 5.90
N ARG A 53 -1.07 3.57 6.39
CA ARG A 53 -2.27 2.95 5.80
C ARG A 53 -2.44 3.34 4.34
N ASN A 54 -2.24 4.62 4.02
CA ASN A 54 -2.38 5.12 2.65
C ASN A 54 -1.31 4.52 1.72
N ILE A 55 -0.06 4.38 2.18
CA ILE A 55 1.01 3.75 1.39
C ILE A 55 0.75 2.24 1.21
N LEU A 56 0.16 1.58 2.21
CA LEU A 56 -0.19 0.16 2.10
C LEU A 56 -1.48 -0.07 1.28
N GLU A 57 -2.20 0.99 0.89
CA GLU A 57 -3.51 0.94 0.24
C GLU A 57 -4.54 0.04 0.97
N LEU A 58 -4.46 -0.04 2.29
CA LEU A 58 -5.35 -0.89 3.08
C LEU A 58 -6.60 -0.13 3.53
N ASP A 59 -7.73 -0.85 3.58
CA ASP A 59 -8.91 -0.35 4.26
C ASP A 59 -8.64 -0.22 5.77
N GLN A 60 -9.42 0.64 6.43
CA GLN A 60 -9.21 0.99 7.82
C GLN A 60 -9.28 -0.22 8.76
N LYS A 61 -10.19 -1.16 8.51
CA LYS A 61 -10.40 -2.30 9.41
C LYS A 61 -9.24 -3.27 9.32
N THR A 62 -8.87 -3.67 8.10
CA THR A 62 -7.73 -4.57 7.86
C THR A 62 -6.43 -3.96 8.39
N PHE A 63 -6.23 -2.65 8.21
CA PHE A 63 -5.06 -1.96 8.74
C PHE A 63 -5.01 -1.98 10.27
N GLN A 64 -6.15 -1.74 10.95
CA GLN A 64 -6.22 -1.75 12.41
C GLN A 64 -5.95 -3.14 13.01
N GLU A 65 -6.40 -4.20 12.36
CA GLU A 65 -6.09 -5.56 12.79
C GLU A 65 -4.59 -5.84 12.64
N LYS A 66 -4.03 -5.54 11.46
CA LYS A 66 -2.61 -5.76 11.17
C LYS A 66 -1.68 -4.94 12.06
N ILE A 67 -2.00 -3.68 12.36
CA ILE A 67 -1.12 -2.84 13.19
C ILE A 67 -1.01 -3.37 14.63
N ILE A 68 -2.09 -3.96 15.15
CA ILE A 68 -2.08 -4.61 16.46
C ILE A 68 -1.17 -5.83 16.42
N ASP A 69 -1.24 -6.64 15.36
CA ASP A 69 -0.38 -7.81 15.21
C ASP A 69 1.09 -7.42 15.03
N TYR A 70 1.37 -6.39 14.23
CA TYR A 70 2.72 -5.84 14.09
C TYR A 70 3.27 -5.32 15.42
N SER A 71 2.44 -4.66 16.23
CA SER A 71 2.85 -4.17 17.55
C SER A 71 3.28 -5.30 18.49
N LYS A 72 2.55 -6.43 18.45
CA LYS A 72 2.87 -7.62 19.26
C LYS A 72 4.10 -8.36 18.74
N GLN A 73 4.17 -8.58 17.42
CA GLN A 73 5.18 -9.43 16.80
C GLN A 73 6.55 -8.76 16.76
N TYR A 74 6.60 -7.46 16.46
CA TYR A 74 7.86 -6.72 16.30
C TYR A 74 8.16 -5.80 17.49
N GLY A 75 7.36 -5.85 18.55
CA GLY A 75 7.53 -5.02 19.75
C GLY A 75 7.39 -3.52 19.49
N MET A 76 6.67 -3.16 18.42
CA MET A 76 6.34 -1.77 18.09
C MET A 76 5.23 -1.27 18.99
N LYS A 77 5.15 0.05 19.19
CA LYS A 77 4.16 0.64 20.10
C LYS A 77 3.28 1.62 19.34
N VAL A 78 1.97 1.49 19.51
CA VAL A 78 1.02 2.50 19.03
C VAL A 78 0.93 3.61 20.08
N GLU A 79 1.32 4.84 19.70
CA GLU A 79 1.22 6.05 20.52
C GLU A 79 0.33 7.07 19.82
N GLY A 80 -0.95 7.11 20.21
CA GLY A 80 -1.95 7.94 19.54
C GLY A 80 -2.09 7.56 18.07
N ASN A 81 -1.79 8.50 17.17
CA ASN A 81 -1.86 8.30 15.72
C ASN A 81 -0.52 7.88 15.10
N ASN A 82 0.46 7.47 15.90
CA ASN A 82 1.78 7.09 15.41
C ASN A 82 2.15 5.66 15.84
N LEU A 83 2.87 4.97 14.96
CA LEU A 83 3.59 3.75 15.29
C LEU A 83 5.03 4.11 15.65
N VAL A 84 5.47 3.77 16.85
CA VAL A 84 6.85 3.88 17.30
C VAL A 84 7.60 2.64 16.84
N ILE A 85 8.66 2.88 16.07
CA ILE A 85 9.45 1.86 15.39
C ILE A 85 10.61 1.47 16.30
N LYS A 86 10.78 0.17 16.55
CA LYS A 86 11.99 -0.37 17.17
C LYS A 86 12.97 -0.81 16.11
N LYS A 87 14.14 -0.18 16.07
CA LYS A 87 15.20 -0.49 15.08
C LYS A 87 15.68 -1.94 15.16
N GLU A 88 15.65 -2.54 16.35
CA GLU A 88 16.07 -3.93 16.59
C GLU A 88 15.29 -4.95 15.74
N ASN A 89 13.99 -4.72 15.51
CA ASN A 89 13.11 -5.64 14.79
C ASN A 89 12.63 -5.05 13.45
N LEU A 90 13.23 -3.95 13.00
CA LEU A 90 12.78 -3.24 11.81
C LEU A 90 13.01 -4.07 10.54
N ASP A 91 14.16 -4.71 10.40
CA ASP A 91 14.46 -5.50 9.20
C ASP A 91 13.54 -6.73 9.08
N ASP A 92 13.18 -7.37 10.19
CA ASP A 92 12.23 -8.48 10.19
C ASP A 92 10.81 -8.02 9.87
N PHE A 93 10.42 -6.84 10.36
CA PHE A 93 9.16 -6.22 9.98
C PHE A 93 9.10 -5.90 8.48
N LEU A 94 10.16 -5.30 7.92
CA LEU A 94 10.24 -4.98 6.50
C LEU A 94 10.15 -6.25 5.63
N LYS A 95 10.83 -7.33 6.03
CA LYS A 95 10.72 -8.64 5.34
C LYS A 95 9.29 -9.19 5.37
N SER A 96 8.60 -9.06 6.50
CA SER A 96 7.21 -9.52 6.60
C SER A 96 6.25 -8.66 5.79
N LEU A 97 6.48 -7.35 5.71
CA LEU A 97 5.74 -6.48 4.81
C LEU A 97 5.95 -6.90 3.35
N GLU A 98 7.18 -7.21 2.95
CA GLU A 98 7.47 -7.67 1.58
C GLU A 98 6.71 -8.95 1.25
N ALA A 99 6.73 -9.95 2.14
CA ALA A 99 5.99 -11.20 1.94
C ALA A 99 4.47 -10.96 1.81
N GLN A 100 3.90 -10.06 2.61
CA GLN A 100 2.47 -9.73 2.53
C GLN A 100 2.12 -8.98 1.25
N PHE A 101 3.02 -8.11 0.78
CA PHE A 101 2.85 -7.45 -0.50
C PHE A 101 2.83 -8.45 -1.66
N GLU A 102 3.69 -9.46 -1.66
CA GLU A 102 3.66 -10.54 -2.66
C GLU A 102 2.34 -11.33 -2.63
N GLU A 103 1.83 -11.62 -1.43
CA GLU A 103 0.56 -12.32 -1.24
C GLU A 103 -0.64 -11.52 -1.79
N TRP A 104 -0.72 -10.22 -1.49
CA TRP A 104 -1.78 -9.35 -2.01
C TRP A 104 -1.73 -9.15 -3.53
N GLU A 105 -0.55 -9.29 -4.14
CA GLU A 105 -0.42 -9.26 -5.61
C GLU A 105 -0.93 -10.55 -6.25
N MET A 106 -0.79 -11.69 -5.58
CA MET A 106 -1.35 -12.96 -6.04
C MET A 106 -2.88 -12.98 -5.99
N GLU A 107 -3.48 -12.37 -4.96
CA GLU A 107 -4.95 -12.30 -4.81
C GLU A 107 -5.64 -11.38 -5.84
N LYS A 108 -4.93 -10.38 -6.38
CA LYS A 108 -5.48 -9.44 -7.38
C LYS A 108 -5.52 -10.01 -8.80
N GLN A 109 -4.94 -11.18 -9.06
CA GLN A 109 -5.02 -11.79 -10.39
C GLN A 109 -6.39 -12.46 -10.58
N PRO A 110 -7.13 -12.14 -11.67
CA PRO A 110 -8.40 -12.80 -11.93
C PRO A 110 -8.13 -14.29 -12.13
N VAL A 111 -8.69 -15.12 -11.25
CA VAL A 111 -8.77 -16.57 -11.46
C VAL A 111 -9.40 -16.78 -12.84
N LYS A 112 -8.59 -17.22 -13.82
CA LYS A 112 -9.11 -17.75 -15.07
C LYS A 112 -9.98 -18.94 -14.69
N LYS A 113 -11.30 -18.75 -14.68
CA LYS A 113 -12.24 -19.86 -14.68
C LYS A 113 -11.94 -20.66 -15.96
N ILE A 114 -11.34 -21.82 -15.76
CA ILE A 114 -11.18 -22.87 -16.78
C ILE A 114 -12.56 -23.41 -17.10
#